data_AF-A0A1B0D951-F1
#
_entry.id   AF-A0A1B0D951-F1
#
_cell.length_a   1.000
_cell.length_b   1.000
_cell.length_c   1.000
_cell.angle_alpha   90.00
_cell.angle_beta   90.00
_cell.angle_gamma   90.00
#
_symmetry.space_group_name_H-M   'P 1'
#
loop_
_entity.id
_entity.type
_entity.pdbx_description
1 polymer ?
#
loop_
_entity_poly.entity_id
_entity_poly.type
_entity_poly.pdbx_seq_one_letter_code
_entity_poly.pdbx_strand_id
1 'polypeptide(L)'
;MDFEELKEGQKMLIELEKRQFCGEFKDYDCRNRTIQLVNLKDFKTMKHYSRSATFLIDEILGIRTIEDTPKVTKDTEDIKKTSKEQKGIVLTMDQIKEVQEMVCTFQYIIQPDKHYFEAVRELKGCQEIGLDVIGGRNGRFGTGSLLVLSSRKRIYIFDIMNFGSIPGEIKEIFEAQWPQKIIHDSISVADFLMKHNIKLNNISDTWIAHTAVAKSTVPLTVGKCVQEYLKIPMTDLTDKDNLAFSKRPLDIKQCSLAAEQVAFLHHLNTVLLHGNLFKRFYEACQ
;
A
#
# COMPACT_ATOMS: atom_id res chain seq x y z
N MET A 1 -27.39 -13.06 -6.24
CA MET A 1 -26.83 -11.91 -6.97
C MET A 1 -27.42 -12.03 -8.36
N ASP A 2 -28.19 -11.03 -8.81
CA ASP A 2 -28.76 -11.06 -10.15
C ASP A 2 -27.66 -10.67 -11.14
N PHE A 3 -27.14 -11.66 -11.85
CA PHE A 3 -26.05 -11.51 -12.83
C PHE A 3 -26.44 -10.62 -14.02
N GLU A 4 -27.72 -10.28 -14.14
CA GLU A 4 -28.27 -9.38 -15.15
C GLU A 4 -27.91 -7.90 -14.92
N GLU A 5 -27.39 -7.54 -13.73
CA GLU A 5 -26.98 -6.16 -13.41
C GLU A 5 -25.49 -5.86 -13.69
N LEU A 6 -24.70 -6.86 -14.12
CA LEU A 6 -23.27 -6.71 -14.38
C LEU A 6 -23.02 -6.02 -15.73
N LYS A 7 -22.12 -5.03 -15.74
CA LYS A 7 -21.76 -4.29 -16.96
C LYS A 7 -20.50 -4.83 -17.60
N GLU A 8 -20.50 -4.98 -18.93
CA GLU A 8 -19.28 -5.32 -19.68
C GLU A 8 -18.15 -4.30 -19.35
N GLY A 9 -16.96 -4.81 -19.07
CA GLY A 9 -15.80 -4.06 -18.62
C GLY A 9 -15.72 -3.83 -17.10
N GLN A 10 -16.73 -4.23 -16.31
CA GLN A 10 -16.71 -4.07 -14.86
C GLN A 10 -15.64 -4.97 -14.23
N LYS A 11 -14.79 -4.42 -13.37
CA LYS A 11 -13.76 -5.22 -12.69
C LYS A 11 -14.39 -6.10 -11.62
N MET A 12 -14.05 -7.37 -11.65
CA MET A 12 -14.61 -8.39 -10.78
C MET A 12 -13.51 -9.27 -10.19
N LEU A 13 -13.65 -9.59 -8.91
CA LEU A 13 -12.89 -10.60 -8.22
C LEU A 13 -13.75 -11.86 -8.08
N ILE A 14 -13.31 -12.95 -8.69
CA ILE A 14 -13.89 -14.28 -8.57
C ILE A 14 -13.04 -15.11 -7.61
N GLU A 15 -13.69 -15.67 -6.59
CA GLU A 15 -13.11 -16.58 -5.62
C GLU A 15 -13.58 -18.00 -5.90
N LEU A 16 -12.64 -18.90 -6.20
CA LEU A 16 -12.83 -20.34 -6.31
C LEU A 16 -12.18 -21.03 -5.10
N GLU A 17 -12.50 -22.30 -4.87
CA GLU A 17 -12.01 -23.08 -3.72
C GLU A 17 -10.49 -23.04 -3.50
N LYS A 18 -9.70 -22.95 -4.58
CA LYS A 18 -8.23 -22.98 -4.52
C LYS A 18 -7.54 -21.87 -5.30
N ARG A 19 -8.29 -20.95 -5.91
CA ARG A 19 -7.78 -19.92 -6.82
C ARG A 19 -8.63 -18.66 -6.73
N GLN A 20 -8.00 -17.51 -6.93
CA GLN A 20 -8.68 -16.24 -7.05
C GLN A 20 -8.27 -15.60 -8.37
N PHE A 21 -9.24 -15.03 -9.07
CA PHE A 21 -9.04 -14.37 -10.35
C PHE A 21 -9.62 -12.96 -10.30
N CYS A 22 -8.83 -11.96 -10.70
CA CYS A 22 -9.35 -10.63 -11.01
C CYS A 22 -9.38 -10.48 -12.52
N GLY A 23 -10.51 -10.00 -13.05
CA GLY A 23 -10.67 -9.73 -14.48
C GLY A 23 -11.79 -8.75 -14.72
N GLU A 24 -12.03 -8.44 -15.98
CA GLU A 24 -13.11 -7.58 -16.42
C GLU A 24 -14.26 -8.46 -16.93
N PHE A 25 -15.47 -8.18 -16.46
CA PHE A 25 -16.69 -8.86 -16.90
C PHE A 25 -16.86 -8.68 -18.40
N LYS A 26 -17.11 -9.79 -19.10
CA LYS A 26 -17.43 -9.74 -20.52
C LYS A 26 -18.89 -10.08 -20.76
N ASP A 27 -19.31 -11.25 -20.31
CA ASP A 27 -20.65 -11.77 -20.61
C ASP A 27 -21.08 -12.82 -19.57
N TYR A 28 -22.39 -13.01 -19.45
CA TYR A 28 -23.01 -14.04 -18.64
C TYR A 28 -23.94 -14.91 -19.50
N ASP A 29 -23.59 -16.19 -19.63
CA ASP A 29 -24.44 -17.17 -20.31
C ASP A 29 -25.39 -17.81 -19.29
N CYS A 30 -26.65 -17.39 -19.34
CA CYS A 30 -27.71 -17.90 -18.47
C CYS A 30 -28.07 -19.37 -18.72
N ARG A 31 -27.85 -19.90 -19.94
CA ARG A 31 -28.17 -21.29 -20.29
C ARG A 31 -27.15 -22.26 -19.71
N ASN A 32 -25.88 -21.87 -19.74
CA ASN A 32 -24.79 -22.69 -19.23
C ASN A 32 -24.37 -22.31 -17.81
N ARG A 33 -24.98 -21.28 -17.21
CA ARG A 33 -24.65 -20.72 -15.89
C ARG A 33 -23.16 -20.42 -15.77
N THR A 34 -22.59 -19.79 -16.79
CA THR A 34 -21.17 -19.44 -16.85
C THR A 34 -20.95 -17.94 -16.98
N ILE A 35 -19.91 -17.44 -16.31
CA ILE A 35 -19.44 -16.06 -16.43
C ILE A 35 -18.13 -16.02 -17.24
N GLN A 36 -18.05 -15.09 -18.18
CA GLN A 36 -16.84 -14.85 -18.98
C GLN A 36 -16.13 -13.60 -18.47
N LEU A 37 -14.83 -13.74 -18.20
CA LEU A 37 -13.95 -12.63 -17.85
C LEU A 37 -12.81 -12.50 -18.87
N VAL A 38 -12.34 -11.28 -19.08
CA VAL A 38 -11.14 -10.94 -19.86
C VAL A 38 -10.10 -10.24 -18.98
N ASN A 39 -8.87 -10.08 -19.50
CA ASN A 39 -7.76 -9.42 -18.78
C ASN A 39 -7.51 -10.01 -17.39
N LEU A 40 -7.50 -11.35 -17.34
CA LEU A 40 -7.47 -12.12 -16.12
C LEU A 40 -6.10 -12.12 -15.47
N LYS A 41 -6.08 -11.98 -14.15
CA LYS A 41 -4.89 -12.17 -13.31
C LYS A 41 -5.18 -13.30 -12.32
N ASP A 42 -4.44 -14.40 -12.44
CA ASP A 42 -4.46 -15.49 -11.45
C ASP A 42 -3.56 -15.10 -10.28
N PHE A 43 -4.14 -14.94 -9.10
CA PHE A 43 -3.39 -14.53 -7.91
C PHE A 43 -2.55 -15.65 -7.29
N LYS A 44 -2.81 -16.92 -7.62
CA LYS A 44 -2.01 -18.05 -7.13
C LYS A 44 -0.75 -18.26 -7.95
N THR A 45 -0.85 -18.08 -9.27
CA THR A 45 0.28 -18.30 -10.20
C THR A 45 0.93 -17.00 -10.67
N MET A 46 0.33 -15.85 -10.34
CA MET A 46 0.73 -14.51 -10.79
C MET A 46 0.77 -14.37 -12.32
N LYS A 47 0.09 -15.27 -13.04
CA LYS A 47 0.02 -15.25 -14.50
C LYS A 47 -1.10 -14.33 -14.96
N HIS A 48 -0.77 -13.52 -15.95
CA HIS A 48 -1.72 -12.71 -16.68
C HIS A 48 -2.21 -13.46 -17.91
N TYR A 49 -3.52 -13.54 -18.06
CA TYR A 49 -4.20 -14.15 -19.19
C TYR A 49 -4.97 -13.06 -19.93
N SER A 50 -4.45 -12.65 -21.08
CA SER A 50 -5.12 -11.71 -21.99
C SER A 50 -6.28 -12.35 -22.78
N ARG A 51 -6.42 -13.68 -22.71
CA ARG A 51 -7.53 -14.41 -23.32
C ARG A 51 -8.72 -14.45 -22.36
N SER A 52 -9.93 -14.48 -22.92
CA SER A 52 -11.15 -14.72 -22.15
C SER A 52 -11.09 -16.09 -21.48
N ALA A 53 -11.46 -16.17 -20.21
CA ALA A 53 -11.75 -17.44 -19.54
C ALA A 53 -13.20 -17.46 -19.04
N THR A 54 -13.75 -18.67 -19.05
CA THR A 54 -15.13 -18.95 -18.66
C THR A 54 -15.11 -19.71 -17.34
N PHE A 55 -15.92 -19.26 -16.37
CA PHE A 55 -16.05 -19.87 -15.06
C PHE A 55 -17.50 -20.34 -14.85
N LEU A 56 -17.68 -21.55 -14.34
CA LEU A 56 -18.98 -22.08 -13.95
C LEU A 56 -19.42 -21.44 -12.63
N ILE A 57 -20.66 -20.92 -12.56
CA ILE A 57 -21.17 -20.29 -11.33
C ILE A 57 -21.10 -21.23 -10.14
N ASP A 58 -21.37 -22.51 -10.34
CA ASP A 58 -21.38 -23.51 -9.26
C ASP A 58 -19.97 -23.74 -8.65
N GLU A 59 -18.90 -23.35 -9.35
CA GLU A 59 -17.51 -23.42 -8.84
C GLU A 59 -17.10 -22.14 -8.08
N ILE A 60 -17.90 -21.08 -8.18
CA ILE A 60 -17.58 -19.77 -7.60
C ILE A 60 -18.09 -19.69 -6.17
N LEU A 61 -17.16 -19.58 -5.23
CA LEU A 61 -17.45 -19.40 -3.81
C LEU A 61 -17.87 -17.96 -3.48
N GLY A 62 -17.38 -16.99 -4.26
CA GLY A 62 -17.69 -15.58 -4.03
C GLY A 62 -17.36 -14.70 -5.23
N ILE A 63 -18.20 -13.69 -5.45
CA ILE A 63 -18.03 -12.68 -6.49
C ILE A 63 -18.08 -11.32 -5.84
N ARG A 64 -17.10 -10.47 -6.15
CA ARG A 64 -17.08 -9.07 -5.71
C ARG A 64 -16.87 -8.16 -6.91
N THR A 65 -17.79 -7.22 -7.10
CA THR A 65 -17.62 -6.10 -8.02
C THR A 65 -16.69 -5.09 -7.39
N ILE A 66 -15.64 -4.70 -8.12
CA ILE A 66 -14.76 -3.61 -7.75
C ILE A 66 -15.37 -2.37 -8.41
N GLU A 67 -16.22 -1.64 -7.70
CA GLU A 67 -16.92 -0.49 -8.26
C GLU A 67 -15.95 0.64 -8.60
N ASP A 68 -15.93 1.04 -9.88
CA ASP A 68 -15.60 2.41 -10.26
C ASP A 68 -16.85 3.27 -9.99
N THR A 69 -16.72 4.33 -9.19
CA THR A 69 -17.82 5.21 -8.73
C THR A 69 -18.74 5.71 -9.86
N PRO A 70 -20.09 5.69 -9.69
CA PRO A 70 -21.01 6.26 -10.66
C PRO A 70 -21.21 7.78 -10.54
N LYS A 71 -21.52 8.38 -11.69
CA LYS A 71 -21.70 9.81 -11.99
C LYS A 71 -22.82 10.49 -11.20
N VAL A 72 -22.56 11.73 -10.81
CA VAL A 72 -23.51 12.70 -10.23
C VAL A 72 -24.65 13.00 -11.22
N THR A 73 -25.89 12.81 -10.79
CA THR A 73 -27.07 13.49 -11.34
C THR A 73 -27.65 14.42 -10.29
N LYS A 74 -27.83 15.67 -10.69
CA LYS A 74 -28.55 16.72 -9.96
C LYS A 74 -30.02 16.32 -9.86
N ASP A 75 -30.61 16.49 -8.69
CA ASP A 75 -31.88 17.19 -8.55
C ASP A 75 -32.04 17.71 -7.11
N THR A 76 -32.72 18.85 -7.05
CA THR A 76 -32.84 19.79 -5.93
C THR A 76 -34.07 19.42 -5.09
N GLU A 77 -33.97 19.44 -3.77
CA GLU A 77 -34.79 20.29 -2.87
C GLU A 77 -34.69 19.88 -1.39
N ASP A 78 -34.43 20.90 -0.57
CA ASP A 78 -34.70 21.11 0.85
C ASP A 78 -34.73 19.93 1.84
N ILE A 79 -33.76 19.93 2.76
CA ILE A 79 -34.00 19.89 4.21
C ILE A 79 -32.87 20.65 4.93
N LYS A 80 -33.23 21.76 5.58
CA LYS A 80 -32.44 22.39 6.63
C LYS A 80 -32.26 21.41 7.80
N LYS A 81 -31.01 21.10 8.18
CA LYS A 81 -30.49 21.20 9.56
C LYS A 81 -29.08 20.63 9.69
N THR A 82 -28.26 21.37 10.43
CA THR A 82 -27.00 20.97 11.09
C THR A 82 -25.80 20.63 10.18
N SER A 83 -25.15 21.69 9.70
CA SER A 83 -23.77 21.65 9.20
C SER A 83 -22.80 21.31 10.34
N LYS A 84 -22.59 20.01 10.59
CA LYS A 84 -21.30 19.53 11.05
C LYS A 84 -20.41 19.47 9.83
N GLU A 85 -19.32 20.22 9.83
CA GLU A 85 -18.28 20.21 8.80
C GLU A 85 -17.85 18.77 8.48
N GLN A 86 -18.30 18.23 7.34
CA GLN A 86 -17.70 17.04 6.75
C GLN A 86 -16.32 17.46 6.23
N LYS A 87 -15.30 17.25 7.07
CA LYS A 87 -13.89 17.47 6.72
C LYS A 87 -13.52 16.55 5.56
N GLY A 88 -13.38 17.13 4.38
CA GLY A 88 -13.08 16.43 3.14
C GLY A 88 -11.76 15.66 3.18
N ILE A 89 -11.72 14.60 2.38
CA ILE A 89 -10.51 13.83 2.10
C ILE A 89 -9.43 14.77 1.56
N VAL A 90 -8.22 14.69 2.10
CA VAL A 90 -7.11 15.59 1.73
C VAL A 90 -6.49 15.19 0.38
N LEU A 91 -6.54 13.90 0.04
CA LEU A 91 -6.10 13.37 -1.24
C LEU A 91 -7.23 13.40 -2.29
N THR A 92 -6.84 13.58 -3.54
CA THR A 92 -7.75 13.39 -4.67
C THR A 92 -8.09 11.91 -4.85
N MET A 93 -9.23 11.61 -5.49
CA MET A 93 -9.62 10.22 -5.77
C MET A 93 -8.60 9.49 -6.66
N ASP A 94 -7.97 10.22 -7.58
CA ASP A 94 -6.92 9.66 -8.45
C ASP A 94 -5.69 9.23 -7.63
N GLN A 95 -5.23 10.06 -6.70
CA GLN A 95 -4.13 9.71 -5.79
C GLN A 95 -4.46 8.50 -4.92
N ILE A 96 -5.71 8.38 -4.46
CA ILE A 96 -6.14 7.20 -3.69
C ILE A 96 -6.11 5.95 -4.58
N LYS A 97 -6.62 6.04 -5.81
CA LYS A 97 -6.61 4.93 -6.77
C LYS A 97 -5.20 4.50 -7.13
N GLU A 98 -4.29 5.44 -7.32
CA GLU A 98 -2.86 5.16 -7.55
C GLU A 98 -2.25 4.39 -6.37
N VAL A 99 -2.51 4.83 -5.13
CA VAL A 99 -1.99 4.13 -3.93
C VAL A 99 -2.58 2.72 -3.81
N GLN A 100 -3.88 2.56 -4.05
CA GLN A 100 -4.52 1.25 -4.05
C GLN A 100 -3.94 0.32 -5.12
N GLU A 101 -3.68 0.85 -6.32
CA GLU A 101 -3.04 0.10 -7.40
C GLU A 101 -1.63 -0.33 -6.99
N MET A 102 -0.84 0.53 -6.35
CA MET A 102 0.48 0.17 -5.82
C MET A 102 0.42 -0.98 -4.80
N VAL A 103 -0.56 -0.96 -3.90
CA VAL A 103 -0.78 -2.04 -2.90
C VAL A 103 -1.21 -3.35 -3.57
N CYS A 104 -1.85 -3.31 -4.75
CA CYS A 104 -2.23 -4.50 -5.51
C CYS A 104 -1.17 -4.97 -6.52
N THR A 105 -0.17 -4.13 -6.82
CA THR A 105 0.85 -4.37 -7.86
C THR A 105 2.28 -4.36 -7.32
N PHE A 106 2.45 -4.52 -5.99
CA PHE A 106 3.76 -4.63 -5.36
C PHE A 106 4.65 -5.69 -6.02
N GLN A 107 5.96 -5.49 -5.94
CA GLN A 107 6.96 -6.46 -6.38
C GLN A 107 7.56 -7.18 -5.18
N TYR A 108 7.30 -8.47 -5.08
CA TYR A 108 7.89 -9.33 -4.05
C TYR A 108 9.20 -9.93 -4.57
N ILE A 109 10.29 -9.64 -3.88
CA ILE A 109 11.66 -9.94 -4.31
C ILE A 109 12.31 -10.85 -3.27
N ILE A 110 12.66 -12.06 -3.68
CA ILE A 110 13.22 -13.11 -2.81
C ILE A 110 14.68 -13.45 -3.12
N GLN A 111 15.21 -12.98 -4.25
CA GLN A 111 16.55 -13.31 -4.74
C GLN A 111 17.09 -12.19 -5.65
N PRO A 112 18.42 -12.10 -5.87
CA PRO A 112 19.02 -11.06 -6.69
C PRO A 112 18.90 -11.36 -8.19
N ASP A 113 17.68 -11.26 -8.72
CA ASP A 113 17.37 -11.44 -10.14
C ASP A 113 17.23 -10.10 -10.89
N LYS A 114 16.72 -10.16 -12.13
CA LYS A 114 16.48 -8.96 -12.94
C LYS A 114 15.56 -7.96 -12.24
N HIS A 115 14.51 -8.43 -11.54
CA HIS A 115 13.57 -7.56 -10.86
C HIS A 115 14.22 -6.88 -9.65
N TYR A 116 15.08 -7.60 -8.93
CA TYR A 116 15.91 -7.02 -7.87
C TYR A 116 16.75 -5.84 -8.37
N PHE A 117 17.55 -6.02 -9.44
CA PHE A 117 18.43 -4.96 -9.94
C PHE A 117 17.64 -3.79 -10.55
N GLU A 118 16.49 -4.06 -11.17
CA GLU A 118 15.58 -3.00 -11.63
C GLU A 118 15.03 -2.17 -10.47
N ALA A 119 14.60 -2.82 -9.39
CA ALA A 119 14.12 -2.16 -8.18
C ALA A 119 15.20 -1.30 -7.52
N VAL A 120 16.41 -1.84 -7.33
CA VAL A 120 17.56 -1.11 -6.77
C VAL A 120 17.88 0.12 -7.61
N ARG A 121 17.89 -0.01 -8.94
CA ARG A 121 18.16 1.12 -9.85
C ARG A 121 17.08 2.19 -9.76
N GLU A 122 15.80 1.81 -9.69
CA GLU A 122 14.70 2.77 -9.51
C GLU A 122 14.82 3.51 -8.18
N LEU A 123 15.02 2.77 -7.08
CA LEU A 123 15.13 3.33 -5.73
C LEU A 123 16.31 4.29 -5.60
N LYS A 124 17.47 3.95 -6.18
CA LYS A 124 18.64 4.85 -6.24
C LYS A 124 18.37 6.15 -7.02
N GLY A 125 17.48 6.10 -8.02
CA GLY A 125 17.11 7.25 -8.84
C GLY A 125 16.03 8.15 -8.23
N CYS A 126 15.42 7.74 -7.12
CA CYS A 126 14.36 8.51 -6.46
C CYS A 126 14.94 9.68 -5.66
N GLN A 127 14.13 10.73 -5.45
CA GLN A 127 14.46 11.80 -4.49
C GLN A 127 14.13 11.38 -3.06
N GLU A 128 13.03 10.66 -2.89
CA GLU A 128 12.51 10.17 -1.62
C GLU A 128 11.99 8.74 -1.81
N ILE A 129 12.10 7.92 -0.79
CA ILE A 129 11.53 6.57 -0.73
C ILE A 129 10.86 6.36 0.62
N GLY A 130 9.71 5.67 0.65
CA GLY A 130 9.16 5.14 1.90
C GLY A 130 9.90 3.89 2.34
N LEU A 131 10.06 3.70 3.65
CA LEU A 131 10.76 2.55 4.23
C LEU A 131 10.05 2.06 5.50
N ASP A 132 9.85 0.75 5.57
CA ASP A 132 9.49 0.02 6.79
C ASP A 132 10.22 -1.33 6.88
N VAL A 133 10.36 -1.85 8.10
CA VAL A 133 10.95 -3.15 8.42
C VAL A 133 9.95 -4.00 9.21
N ILE A 134 9.29 -4.93 8.52
CA ILE A 134 8.34 -5.86 9.15
C ILE A 134 9.11 -6.86 10.00
N GLY A 135 8.74 -7.01 11.28
CA GLY A 135 9.47 -7.83 12.25
C GLY A 135 10.78 -7.22 12.77
N GLY A 136 11.08 -5.97 12.39
CA GLY A 136 12.24 -5.20 12.85
C GLY A 136 11.92 -4.17 13.94
N ARG A 137 10.63 -3.97 14.28
CA ARG A 137 10.20 -2.90 15.20
C ARG A 137 10.67 -3.05 16.65
N ASN A 138 11.15 -4.23 17.06
CA ASN A 138 11.85 -4.46 18.33
C ASN A 138 13.35 -4.07 18.28
N GLY A 139 13.76 -3.23 17.33
CA GLY A 139 15.15 -2.78 17.18
C GLY A 139 16.12 -3.94 16.96
N ARG A 140 17.28 -3.89 17.63
CA ARG A 140 18.32 -4.94 17.57
C ARG A 140 17.86 -6.33 18.02
N PHE A 141 16.79 -6.41 18.81
CA PHE A 141 16.20 -7.68 19.22
C PHE A 141 15.23 -8.24 18.18
N GLY A 142 14.81 -7.41 17.21
CA GLY A 142 14.07 -7.84 16.04
C GLY A 142 14.89 -8.79 15.16
N THR A 143 14.20 -9.76 14.59
CA THR A 143 14.79 -10.66 13.58
C THR A 143 14.73 -10.03 12.19
N GLY A 144 13.71 -9.21 11.91
CA GLY A 144 13.45 -8.69 10.58
C GLY A 144 12.96 -9.79 9.65
N SER A 145 11.75 -9.62 9.13
CA SER A 145 11.16 -10.55 8.15
C SER A 145 11.20 -9.98 6.74
N LEU A 146 10.88 -8.69 6.58
CA LEU A 146 10.80 -8.02 5.29
C LEU A 146 11.39 -6.61 5.39
N LEU A 147 12.02 -6.17 4.31
CA LEU A 147 12.22 -4.75 4.03
C LEU A 147 11.18 -4.31 3.01
N VAL A 148 10.36 -3.33 3.37
CA VAL A 148 9.34 -2.79 2.50
C VAL A 148 9.76 -1.39 2.09
N LEU A 149 9.91 -1.17 0.79
CA LEU A 149 10.33 0.09 0.21
C LEU A 149 9.27 0.59 -0.76
N SER A 150 8.99 1.88 -0.76
CA SER A 150 8.13 2.50 -1.77
C SER A 150 8.84 3.62 -2.50
N SER A 151 8.65 3.66 -3.82
CA SER A 151 8.75 4.89 -4.59
C SER A 151 7.37 5.54 -4.64
N ARG A 152 7.24 6.69 -5.32
CA ARG A 152 5.92 7.28 -5.58
C ARG A 152 5.03 6.44 -6.50
N LYS A 153 5.58 5.45 -7.20
CA LYS A 153 4.88 4.69 -8.25
C LYS A 153 4.80 3.20 -7.97
N ARG A 154 5.65 2.66 -7.10
CA ARG A 154 5.76 1.21 -6.86
C ARG A 154 6.13 0.90 -5.42
N ILE A 155 5.69 -0.27 -4.96
CA ILE A 155 6.09 -0.86 -3.68
C ILE A 155 6.91 -2.11 -3.95
N TYR A 156 8.00 -2.25 -3.22
CA TYR A 156 8.92 -3.38 -3.26
C TYR A 156 8.98 -4.03 -1.89
N ILE A 157 8.83 -5.35 -1.86
CA ILE A 157 8.90 -6.16 -0.65
C ILE A 157 10.09 -7.09 -0.81
N PHE A 158 11.20 -6.78 -0.13
CA PHE A 158 12.40 -7.62 -0.12
C PHE A 158 12.35 -8.60 1.04
N ASP A 159 12.43 -9.88 0.71
CA ASP A 159 12.40 -10.96 1.71
C ASP A 159 13.77 -11.22 2.32
N ILE A 160 14.12 -10.41 3.32
CA ILE A 160 15.42 -10.51 3.99
C ILE A 160 15.66 -11.85 4.69
N MET A 161 14.61 -12.63 4.99
CA MET A 161 14.80 -14.01 5.49
C MET A 161 15.28 -14.94 4.39
N ASN A 162 14.73 -14.81 3.17
CA ASN A 162 15.20 -15.59 2.01
C ASN A 162 16.58 -15.15 1.52
N PHE A 163 16.89 -13.84 1.57
CA PHE A 163 18.24 -13.34 1.30
C PHE A 163 19.26 -13.73 2.38
N GLY A 164 18.81 -14.07 3.59
CA GLY A 164 19.64 -14.34 4.76
C GLY A 164 20.31 -13.10 5.37
N SER A 165 20.37 -11.99 4.64
CA SER A 165 20.90 -10.70 5.08
C SER A 165 20.34 -9.56 4.25
N ILE A 166 20.55 -8.31 4.68
CA ILE A 166 20.21 -7.14 3.87
C ILE A 166 21.25 -7.01 2.75
N PRO A 167 20.85 -7.02 1.46
CA PRO A 167 21.80 -6.91 0.34
C PRO A 167 22.62 -5.62 0.37
N GLY A 168 23.86 -5.68 -0.12
CA GLY A 168 24.81 -4.56 -0.08
C GLY A 168 24.32 -3.32 -0.82
N GLU A 169 23.67 -3.51 -1.96
CA GLU A 169 23.13 -2.43 -2.79
C GLU A 169 21.94 -1.72 -2.12
N ILE A 170 21.21 -2.42 -1.25
CA ILE A 170 20.14 -1.84 -0.41
C ILE A 170 20.76 -1.07 0.75
N LYS A 171 21.81 -1.62 1.37
CA LYS A 171 22.60 -0.90 2.39
C LYS A 171 23.10 0.45 1.83
N GLU A 172 23.66 0.46 0.62
CA GLU A 172 24.12 1.70 -0.03
C GLU A 172 23.00 2.76 -0.13
N ILE A 173 21.77 2.35 -0.46
CA ILE A 173 20.61 3.27 -0.53
C ILE A 173 20.30 3.87 0.85
N PHE A 174 20.39 3.06 1.92
CA PHE A 174 20.08 3.50 3.27
C PHE A 174 21.14 4.46 3.84
N GLU A 175 22.40 4.25 3.50
CA GLU A 175 23.53 5.07 3.96
C GLU A 175 23.77 6.32 3.11
N ALA A 176 23.30 6.32 1.85
CA ALA A 176 23.41 7.46 0.96
C ALA A 176 22.62 8.68 1.46
N GLN A 177 23.10 9.87 1.09
CA GLN A 177 22.37 11.12 1.31
C GLN A 177 21.07 11.16 0.49
N TRP A 178 21.05 10.56 -0.69
CA TRP A 178 19.87 10.48 -1.55
C TRP A 178 19.65 9.02 -2.00
N PRO A 179 18.41 8.53 -2.04
CA PRO A 179 17.15 9.21 -1.69
C PRO A 179 17.00 9.53 -0.18
N GLN A 180 16.11 10.47 0.16
CA GLN A 180 15.63 10.65 1.53
C GLN A 180 14.74 9.46 1.92
N LYS A 181 14.93 8.91 3.12
CA LYS A 181 14.10 7.80 3.63
C LYS A 181 12.96 8.34 4.48
N ILE A 182 11.74 8.22 4.00
CA ILE A 182 10.52 8.53 4.72
C ILE A 182 10.14 7.31 5.57
N ILE A 183 10.12 7.49 6.88
CA ILE A 183 9.89 6.41 7.84
C ILE A 183 8.84 6.87 8.84
N HIS A 184 8.09 5.94 9.39
CA HIS A 184 7.28 6.19 10.59
C HIS A 184 7.96 5.53 11.77
N ASP A 185 8.28 6.30 12.82
CA ASP A 185 9.08 5.85 13.96
C ASP A 185 10.45 5.30 13.53
N SER A 186 11.32 6.22 13.12
CA SER A 186 12.66 5.90 12.61
C SER A 186 13.61 5.36 13.68
N ILE A 187 13.35 5.59 14.97
CA ILE A 187 14.21 5.11 16.06
C ILE A 187 14.28 3.59 16.06
N SER A 188 13.11 2.93 16.02
CA SER A 188 13.01 1.47 16.01
C SER A 188 13.65 0.85 14.76
N VAL A 189 13.43 1.47 13.60
CA VAL A 189 14.02 1.02 12.33
C VAL A 189 15.54 1.21 12.31
N ALA A 190 16.03 2.36 12.79
CA ALA A 190 17.45 2.64 12.88
C ALA A 190 18.16 1.67 13.83
N ASP A 191 17.59 1.36 15.01
CA ASP A 191 18.18 0.39 15.94
C ASP A 191 18.24 -1.03 15.35
N PHE A 192 17.23 -1.43 14.59
CA PHE A 192 17.27 -2.68 13.83
C PHE A 192 18.40 -2.67 12.78
N LEU A 193 18.50 -1.62 11.96
CA LEU A 193 19.50 -1.51 10.90
C LEU A 193 20.93 -1.44 11.45
N MET A 194 21.13 -0.85 12.64
CA MET A 194 22.44 -0.81 13.30
C MET A 194 23.00 -2.21 13.58
N LYS A 195 22.16 -3.18 13.96
CA LYS A 195 22.58 -4.59 14.14
C LYS A 195 23.13 -5.21 12.85
N HIS A 196 22.69 -4.72 11.69
CA HIS A 196 23.17 -5.13 10.38
C HIS A 196 24.33 -4.27 9.87
N ASN A 197 24.95 -3.46 10.72
CA ASN A 197 26.01 -2.51 10.37
C ASN A 197 25.58 -1.55 9.24
N ILE A 198 24.34 -1.05 9.31
CA ILE A 198 23.80 -0.06 8.38
C ILE A 198 23.54 1.23 9.14
N LYS A 199 24.17 2.32 8.70
CA LYS A 199 23.93 3.66 9.26
C LYS A 199 22.94 4.44 8.40
N LEU A 200 21.68 4.42 8.80
CA LEU A 200 20.62 5.16 8.12
C LEU A 200 20.93 6.67 8.08
N ASN A 201 20.79 7.28 6.90
CA ASN A 201 21.13 8.68 6.63
C ASN A 201 19.97 9.42 5.94
N ASN A 202 19.88 10.75 6.03
CA ASN A 202 18.83 11.59 5.44
C ASN A 202 17.39 11.01 5.62
N ILE A 203 16.85 11.15 6.82
CA ILE A 203 15.58 10.57 7.24
C ILE A 203 14.52 11.67 7.34
N SER A 204 13.31 11.40 6.86
CA SER A 204 12.10 12.16 7.19
C SER A 204 11.17 11.29 8.02
N ASP A 205 10.99 11.64 9.29
CA ASP A 205 10.21 10.83 10.21
C ASP A 205 8.79 11.40 10.39
N THR A 206 7.81 10.65 9.87
CA THR A 206 6.39 11.01 9.95
C THR A 206 5.81 10.92 11.36
N TRP A 207 6.37 10.08 12.25
CA TRP A 207 5.98 10.08 13.66
C TRP A 207 6.48 11.35 14.34
N ILE A 208 7.75 11.69 14.18
CA ILE A 208 8.29 12.94 14.73
C ILE A 208 7.52 14.15 14.19
N ALA A 209 7.22 14.18 12.89
CA ALA A 209 6.41 15.24 12.30
C ALA A 209 5.01 15.32 12.93
N HIS A 210 4.35 14.17 13.14
CA HIS A 210 3.06 14.13 13.84
C HIS A 210 3.17 14.65 15.28
N THR A 211 4.17 14.23 16.08
CA THR A 211 4.34 14.74 17.45
C THR A 211 4.44 16.26 17.50
N ALA A 212 5.14 16.86 16.53
CA ALA A 212 5.33 18.30 16.44
C ALA A 212 4.03 19.03 16.04
N VAL A 213 3.25 18.45 15.13
CA VAL A 213 1.95 19.01 14.69
C VAL A 213 0.89 18.89 15.79
N ALA A 214 0.72 17.70 16.35
CA ALA A 214 -0.31 17.40 17.34
C ALA A 214 0.06 17.85 18.76
N LYS A 215 1.33 18.16 19.02
CA LYS A 215 1.89 18.42 20.35
C LYS A 215 1.58 17.27 21.34
N SER A 216 1.60 16.05 20.82
CA SER A 216 1.32 14.82 21.54
C SER A 216 2.48 13.85 21.39
N THR A 217 2.80 13.14 22.45
CA THR A 217 3.79 12.05 22.43
C THR A 217 3.13 10.67 22.48
N VAL A 218 1.80 10.61 22.35
CA VAL A 218 1.05 9.35 22.33
C VAL A 218 1.39 8.60 21.04
N PRO A 219 2.00 7.40 21.11
CA PRO A 219 2.33 6.64 19.92
C PRO A 219 1.09 6.38 19.07
N LEU A 220 1.17 6.76 17.79
CA LEU A 220 0.18 6.41 16.78
C LEU A 220 0.82 5.50 15.75
N THR A 221 0.00 4.63 15.17
CA THR A 221 0.38 3.78 14.04
C THR A 221 0.34 4.59 12.75
N VAL A 222 0.95 4.06 11.68
CA VAL A 222 0.80 4.63 10.34
C VAL A 222 -0.68 4.72 9.95
N GLY A 223 -1.46 3.67 10.22
CA GLY A 223 -2.90 3.61 9.92
C GLY A 223 -3.69 4.73 10.60
N LYS A 224 -3.44 4.98 11.90
CA LYS A 224 -4.06 6.08 12.64
C LYS A 224 -3.66 7.44 12.09
N CYS A 225 -2.38 7.62 11.74
CA CYS A 225 -1.94 8.87 11.10
C CYS A 225 -2.60 9.08 9.74
N VAL A 226 -2.80 8.02 8.94
CA VAL A 226 -3.51 8.10 7.66
C VAL A 226 -4.98 8.50 7.88
N GLN A 227 -5.66 7.88 8.84
CA GLN A 227 -7.03 8.25 9.20
C GLN A 227 -7.11 9.70 9.70
N GLU A 228 -6.17 10.13 10.54
CA GLU A 228 -6.17 11.47 11.14
C GLU A 228 -5.82 12.56 10.12
N TYR A 229 -4.77 12.39 9.33
CA TYR A 229 -4.24 13.44 8.46
C TYR A 229 -4.75 13.37 7.03
N LEU A 230 -4.94 12.17 6.48
CA LEU A 230 -5.41 11.99 5.09
C LEU A 230 -6.93 11.81 5.01
N LYS A 231 -7.59 11.56 6.15
CA LYS A 231 -9.05 11.31 6.26
C LYS A 231 -9.50 10.10 5.45
N ILE A 232 -8.62 9.13 5.29
CA ILE A 232 -8.92 7.86 4.60
C ILE A 232 -9.33 6.84 5.66
N PRO A 233 -10.51 6.20 5.55
CA PRO A 233 -10.90 5.13 6.45
C PRO A 233 -9.99 3.92 6.18
N MET A 234 -9.01 3.70 7.06
CA MET A 234 -8.22 2.47 7.07
C MET A 234 -9.00 1.39 7.83
N THR A 235 -9.03 0.16 7.30
CA THR A 235 -9.54 -0.99 8.04
C THR A 235 -8.60 -1.32 9.20
N ASP A 236 -9.16 -1.68 10.36
CA ASP A 236 -8.45 -2.00 11.62
C ASP A 236 -7.41 -3.13 11.51
N LEU A 237 -7.33 -3.80 10.34
CA LEU A 237 -6.34 -4.83 10.02
C LEU A 237 -4.89 -4.28 9.93
N THR A 238 -4.73 -2.97 9.76
CA THR A 238 -3.43 -2.28 9.66
C THR A 238 -2.88 -1.77 10.98
N ASP A 239 -3.61 -1.90 12.09
CA ASP A 239 -3.26 -1.36 13.40
C ASP A 239 -2.34 -2.30 14.21
N LYS A 240 -1.47 -3.03 13.52
CA LYS A 240 -0.51 -3.98 14.13
C LYS A 240 0.91 -3.46 13.95
N ASP A 241 1.39 -2.67 14.91
CA ASP A 241 2.79 -2.21 14.92
C ASP A 241 3.80 -3.37 14.98
N ASN A 242 3.37 -4.54 15.48
CA ASN A 242 4.18 -5.73 15.64
C ASN A 242 3.81 -6.84 14.65
N LEU A 243 3.77 -6.50 13.36
CA LEU A 243 3.74 -7.52 12.31
C LEU A 243 5.07 -8.30 12.31
N ALA A 244 4.98 -9.62 12.45
CA ALA A 244 6.12 -10.51 12.32
C ALA A 244 5.72 -11.72 11.47
N PHE A 245 6.29 -11.82 10.28
CA PHE A 245 6.03 -12.92 9.36
C PHE A 245 7.20 -13.90 9.37
N SER A 246 7.05 -15.02 10.09
CA SER A 246 8.09 -16.04 10.23
C SER A 246 7.94 -17.22 9.26
N LYS A 247 6.72 -17.50 8.79
CA LYS A 247 6.44 -18.61 7.87
C LYS A 247 6.66 -18.18 6.43
N ARG A 248 7.08 -19.14 5.59
CA ARG A 248 7.23 -18.97 4.14
C ARG A 248 6.57 -20.14 3.39
N PRO A 249 6.09 -19.92 2.15
CA PRO A 249 6.01 -18.64 1.44
C PRO A 249 5.00 -17.69 2.11
N LEU A 250 5.14 -16.38 1.88
CA LEU A 250 4.15 -15.41 2.36
C LEU A 250 2.86 -15.53 1.55
N ASP A 251 1.73 -15.38 2.24
CA ASP A 251 0.45 -15.22 1.56
C ASP A 251 0.24 -13.77 1.09
N ILE A 252 -0.66 -13.59 0.11
CA ILE A 252 -0.95 -12.25 -0.45
C ILE A 252 -1.45 -11.28 0.61
N LYS A 253 -2.20 -11.74 1.61
CA LYS A 253 -2.72 -10.86 2.67
C LYS A 253 -1.57 -10.31 3.50
N GLN A 254 -0.57 -11.13 3.81
CA GLN A 254 0.66 -10.71 4.50
C GLN A 254 1.45 -9.69 3.66
N CYS A 255 1.58 -9.92 2.35
CA CYS A 255 2.25 -8.97 1.47
C CYS A 255 1.48 -7.64 1.34
N SER A 256 0.15 -7.69 1.22
CA SER A 256 -0.69 -6.48 1.20
C SER A 256 -0.59 -5.71 2.51
N LEU A 257 -0.64 -6.38 3.67
CA LEU A 257 -0.46 -5.75 4.97
C LEU A 257 0.92 -5.09 5.11
N ALA A 258 1.97 -5.72 4.57
CA ALA A 258 3.31 -5.14 4.53
C ALA A 258 3.36 -3.91 3.62
N ALA A 259 2.76 -3.99 2.42
CA ALA A 259 2.71 -2.89 1.46
C ALA A 259 1.96 -1.66 2.03
N GLU A 260 0.86 -1.88 2.75
CA GLU A 260 0.06 -0.84 3.38
C GLU A 260 0.86 0.03 4.37
N GLN A 261 1.89 -0.51 5.01
CA GLN A 261 2.74 0.25 5.96
C GLN A 261 3.52 1.39 5.28
N VAL A 262 3.84 1.26 3.99
CA VAL A 262 4.62 2.28 3.25
C VAL A 262 3.81 3.02 2.20
N ALA A 263 2.62 2.53 1.86
CA ALA A 263 1.80 3.00 0.74
C ALA A 263 1.45 4.49 0.84
N PHE A 264 1.16 4.96 2.05
CA PHE A 264 0.76 6.35 2.30
C PHE A 264 1.87 7.23 2.85
N LEU A 265 3.09 6.72 3.08
CA LEU A 265 4.15 7.49 3.74
C LEU A 265 4.53 8.77 2.98
N HIS A 266 4.63 8.71 1.66
CA HIS A 266 4.90 9.90 0.82
C HIS A 266 3.85 11.00 1.01
N HIS A 267 2.56 10.61 0.95
CA HIS A 267 1.43 11.51 1.11
C HIS A 267 1.37 12.07 2.53
N LEU A 268 1.54 11.20 3.53
CA LEU A 268 1.54 11.57 4.94
C LEU A 268 2.67 12.55 5.25
N ASN A 269 3.88 12.28 4.77
CA ASN A 269 5.03 13.17 4.92
C ASN A 269 4.77 14.54 4.31
N THR A 270 4.19 14.58 3.10
CA THR A 270 3.86 15.83 2.43
C THR A 270 2.85 16.66 3.24
N VAL A 271 1.78 16.03 3.74
CA VAL A 271 0.73 16.71 4.51
C VAL A 271 1.24 17.18 5.87
N LEU A 272 2.04 16.37 6.58
CA LEU A 272 2.58 16.74 7.88
C LEU A 272 3.61 17.86 7.77
N LEU A 273 4.54 17.76 6.83
CA LEU A 273 5.58 18.78 6.66
C LEU A 273 5.02 20.05 6.01
N HIS A 274 4.51 19.95 4.78
CA HIS A 274 4.15 21.13 3.99
C HIS A 274 2.75 21.66 4.34
N GLY A 275 1.81 20.76 4.62
CA GLY A 275 0.44 21.14 4.98
C GLY A 275 0.30 21.67 6.40
N ASN A 276 1.23 21.34 7.31
CA ASN A 276 1.14 21.72 8.72
C ASN A 276 2.40 22.42 9.23
N LEU A 277 3.54 21.73 9.34
CA LEU A 277 4.74 22.29 9.99
C LEU A 277 5.25 23.57 9.31
N PHE A 278 5.33 23.57 7.98
CA PHE A 278 5.79 24.71 7.20
C PHE A 278 4.67 25.64 6.75
N LYS A 279 3.41 25.37 7.14
CA LYS A 279 2.26 26.17 6.71
C LYS A 279 2.44 27.66 7.02
N ARG A 280 2.83 27.99 8.26
CA ARG A 280 3.05 29.38 8.68
C ARG A 280 4.19 30.05 7.91
N PHE A 281 5.22 29.29 7.56
CA PHE A 281 6.31 29.81 6.74
C PHE A 281 5.80 30.16 5.34
N TYR A 282 5.02 29.29 4.71
CA TYR A 282 4.44 29.56 3.39
C TYR A 282 3.46 30.73 3.39
N GLU A 283 2.62 30.84 4.42
CA GLU A 283 1.69 31.96 4.60
C GLU A 283 2.44 33.30 4.77
N ALA A 284 3.61 33.30 5.43
CA ALA A 284 4.42 34.50 5.61
C ALA A 284 5.22 34.91 4.35
N CYS A 285 5.34 34.02 3.36
CA CYS A 285 6.00 34.32 2.08
C CYS A 285 5.05 34.88 1.02
N GLN A 286 3.74 34.96 1.30
CA GLN A 286 2.72 35.57 0.43
C GLN A 286 2.58 37.06 0.74
#